data_AF-A0A427XCG5-F1
#
_entry.id   AF-A0A427XCG5-F1
#
_cell.length_a   1.000
_cell.length_b   1.000
_cell.length_c   1.000
_cell.angle_alpha   90.00
_cell.angle_beta   90.00
_cell.angle_gamma   90.00
#
_symmetry.space_group_name_H-M   'P 1'
#
loop_
_entity.id
_entity.type
_entity.pdbx_description
1 polymer ?
#
loop_
_entity_poly.entity_id
_entity_poly.type
_entity_poly.pdbx_seq_one_letter_code
_entity_poly.pdbx_strand_id
1 'polypeptide(L)'
;MYLQDSVNLGSDIDNEFNRMGVEKGFSKEEAVSGHNSNMGLQRALSLYSGIFARHEGKGRRWLISNNEAGDVVFHQWLMAHASLGNTDPGGRIRLSADLRYADRGHEYDERWDQGPYSPDDGL
;
A
#
# COMPACT_ATOMS: atom_id res chain seq x y z
N MET A 1 -2.70 9.91 2.79
CA MET A 1 -4.00 10.20 2.18
C MET A 1 -4.65 8.90 1.77
N TYR A 2 -5.98 8.83 1.83
CA TYR A 2 -6.75 7.61 1.61
C TYR A 2 -7.81 7.85 0.54
N LEU A 3 -7.97 6.92 -0.40
CA LEU A 3 -8.97 7.06 -1.45
C LEU A 3 -10.34 6.72 -0.89
N GLN A 4 -11.29 7.64 -1.03
CA GLN A 4 -12.66 7.51 -0.54
C GLN A 4 -13.30 6.18 -1.01
N ASP A 5 -13.88 5.39 -0.09
CA ASP A 5 -14.65 4.17 -0.41
C ASP A 5 -13.92 3.21 -1.37
N SER A 6 -12.64 2.95 -1.09
CA SER A 6 -11.73 2.24 -2.00
C SER A 6 -11.48 0.77 -1.67
N VAL A 7 -12.04 0.21 -0.60
CA VAL A 7 -11.84 -1.21 -0.24
C VAL A 7 -12.28 -2.14 -1.38
N ASN A 8 -13.45 -1.90 -1.98
CA ASN A 8 -13.92 -2.71 -3.12
C ASN A 8 -13.01 -2.54 -4.35
N LEU A 9 -12.48 -1.33 -4.59
CA LEU A 9 -11.53 -1.11 -5.67
C LEU A 9 -10.22 -1.88 -5.44
N GLY A 10 -9.71 -1.86 -4.20
CA GLY A 10 -8.53 -2.65 -3.84
C GLY A 10 -8.77 -4.15 -4.04
N SER A 11 -9.95 -4.64 -3.64
CA SER A 11 -10.34 -6.04 -3.89
C SER A 11 -10.39 -6.38 -5.37
N ASP A 12 -10.94 -5.51 -6.22
CA ASP A 12 -10.99 -5.72 -7.67
C ASP A 12 -9.58 -5.82 -8.27
N ILE A 13 -8.67 -4.92 -7.84
CA ILE A 13 -7.28 -4.91 -8.29
C ILE A 13 -6.54 -6.17 -7.82
N ASP A 14 -6.72 -6.58 -6.57
CA ASP A 14 -6.09 -7.78 -6.02
C ASP A 14 -6.54 -9.05 -6.75
N ASN A 15 -7.84 -9.18 -7.02
CA ASN A 15 -8.39 -10.27 -7.82
C ASN A 15 -7.80 -10.32 -9.23
N GLU A 16 -7.65 -9.15 -9.86
CA GLU A 16 -7.06 -9.05 -11.20
C GLU A 16 -5.58 -9.45 -11.20
N PHE A 17 -4.80 -9.00 -10.20
CA PHE A 17 -3.39 -9.40 -10.07
C PHE A 17 -3.24 -10.90 -9.84
N ASN A 18 -4.12 -11.51 -9.04
CA ASN A 18 -4.14 -12.95 -8.85
C ASN A 18 -4.48 -13.68 -10.16
N ARG A 19 -5.48 -13.22 -10.91
CA ARG A 19 -5.84 -13.78 -12.22
C ARG A 19 -4.65 -13.73 -13.19
N MET A 20 -4.01 -12.56 -13.32
CA MET A 20 -2.83 -12.37 -14.16
C MET A 20 -1.67 -13.28 -13.75
N GLY A 21 -1.47 -13.46 -12.44
CA GLY A 21 -0.44 -14.37 -11.91
C GLY A 21 -0.68 -15.82 -12.34
N VAL A 22 -1.91 -16.30 -12.25
CA VAL A 22 -2.29 -17.65 -12.72
C VAL A 22 -2.05 -17.79 -14.22
N GLU A 23 -2.46 -16.81 -15.03
CA GLU A 23 -2.27 -16.83 -16.49
C GLU A 23 -0.80 -16.84 -16.89
N LYS A 24 0.06 -16.20 -16.09
CA LYS A 24 1.51 -16.20 -16.28
C LYS A 24 2.20 -17.44 -15.69
N GLY A 25 1.46 -18.30 -14.99
CA GLY A 25 1.99 -19.51 -14.35
C GLY A 25 2.86 -19.22 -13.13
N PHE A 26 2.58 -18.15 -12.37
CA PHE A 26 3.33 -17.83 -11.16
C PHE A 26 3.26 -18.96 -10.13
N SER A 27 4.39 -19.22 -9.48
CA SER A 27 4.41 -19.93 -8.20
C SER A 27 3.69 -19.12 -7.11
N LYS A 28 3.41 -19.76 -5.97
CA LYS A 28 2.80 -19.07 -4.82
C LYS A 28 3.70 -17.94 -4.33
N GLU A 29 5.00 -18.20 -4.30
CA GLU A 29 6.03 -17.27 -3.86
C GLU A 29 6.12 -16.05 -4.79
N GLU A 30 6.02 -16.25 -6.11
CA GLU A 30 5.98 -15.16 -7.09
C GLU A 30 4.69 -14.35 -7.01
N ALA A 31 3.54 -15.01 -6.85
CA ALA A 31 2.23 -14.35 -6.80
C ALA A 31 2.15 -13.32 -5.66
N VAL A 32 2.75 -13.65 -4.51
CA VAL A 32 2.74 -12.78 -3.32
C VAL A 32 3.93 -11.81 -3.27
N SER A 33 4.88 -11.92 -4.20
CA SER A 33 6.06 -11.06 -4.25
C SER A 33 5.70 -9.68 -4.79
N GLY A 34 5.97 -8.64 -4.00
CA GLY A 34 5.84 -7.26 -4.46
C GLY A 34 6.86 -6.84 -5.53
N HIS A 35 7.69 -7.77 -6.04
CA HIS A 35 8.65 -7.56 -7.14
C HIS A 35 8.25 -8.33 -8.41
N ASN A 36 7.08 -8.96 -8.44
CA ASN A 36 6.65 -9.73 -9.61
C ASN A 36 6.26 -8.82 -10.79
N SER A 37 6.04 -9.44 -11.95
CA SER A 37 5.75 -8.71 -13.20
C SER A 37 4.32 -8.14 -13.30
N ASN A 38 3.47 -8.28 -12.27
CA ASN A 38 2.17 -7.60 -12.20
C ASN A 38 2.30 -6.22 -11.52
N MET A 39 3.35 -6.01 -10.72
CA MET A 39 3.54 -4.77 -9.98
C MET A 39 3.94 -3.61 -10.89
N GLY A 40 3.39 -2.43 -10.62
CA GLY A 40 3.79 -1.19 -11.29
C GLY A 40 5.19 -0.72 -10.89
N LEU A 41 5.64 0.37 -11.51
CA LEU A 41 6.93 0.99 -11.22
C LEU A 41 7.07 1.28 -9.72
N GLN A 42 8.23 0.94 -9.14
CA GLN A 42 8.50 1.07 -7.70
C GLN A 42 7.47 0.37 -6.80
N ARG A 43 6.83 -0.70 -7.28
CA ARG A 43 5.86 -1.51 -6.51
C ARG A 43 4.59 -0.73 -6.12
N ALA A 44 4.31 0.36 -6.82
CA ALA A 44 3.14 1.19 -6.62
C ALA A 44 2.06 0.90 -7.66
N LEU A 45 0.79 1.10 -7.29
CA LEU A 45 -0.33 1.08 -8.25
C LEU A 45 -0.23 2.24 -9.25
N SER A 46 0.29 3.39 -8.79
CA SER A 46 0.56 4.57 -9.62
C SER A 46 1.46 5.53 -8.87
N LEU A 47 2.28 6.28 -9.60
CA LEU A 47 3.03 7.43 -9.06
C LEU A 47 2.25 8.75 -9.14
N TYR A 48 1.09 8.75 -9.80
CA TYR A 48 0.28 9.95 -10.06
C TYR A 48 -1.10 9.82 -9.42
N SER A 49 -1.18 10.07 -8.12
CA SER A 49 -2.41 9.93 -7.32
C SER A 49 -3.63 10.62 -7.94
N GLY A 50 -3.48 11.82 -8.47
CA GLY A 50 -4.58 12.56 -9.11
C GLY A 50 -5.08 11.92 -10.41
N ILE A 51 -4.17 11.35 -11.22
CA ILE A 51 -4.54 10.60 -12.44
C ILE A 51 -5.21 9.29 -12.03
N PHE A 52 -4.61 8.56 -11.08
CA PHE A 52 -5.17 7.31 -10.55
C PHE A 52 -6.60 7.51 -10.07
N ALA A 53 -6.86 8.51 -9.21
CA ALA A 53 -8.20 8.80 -8.71
C ALA A 53 -9.24 9.05 -9.82
N ARG A 54 -8.86 9.79 -10.88
CA ARG A 54 -9.76 10.11 -12.00
C ARG A 54 -10.10 8.88 -12.85
N HIS A 55 -9.12 8.04 -13.15
CA HIS A 55 -9.27 6.92 -14.07
C HIS A 55 -9.57 5.61 -13.30
N GLU A 56 -8.56 5.04 -12.65
CA GLU A 56 -8.68 3.77 -11.91
C GLU A 56 -9.58 3.89 -10.66
N GLY A 57 -9.48 5.03 -9.96
CA GLY A 57 -10.29 5.37 -8.81
C GLY A 57 -11.75 5.67 -9.15
N LYS A 58 -12.13 5.69 -10.43
CA LYS A 58 -13.49 5.99 -10.92
C LYS A 58 -14.01 7.33 -10.38
N GLY A 59 -13.15 8.34 -10.36
CA GLY A 59 -13.48 9.70 -9.90
C GLY A 59 -13.54 9.88 -8.38
N ARG A 60 -13.11 8.89 -7.57
CA ARG A 60 -13.05 9.01 -6.11
C ARG A 60 -12.10 10.13 -5.67
N ARG A 61 -12.37 10.67 -4.49
CA ARG A 61 -11.56 11.74 -3.89
C ARG A 61 -10.49 11.17 -2.97
N TRP A 62 -9.32 11.78 -2.97
CA TRP A 62 -8.33 11.57 -1.92
C TRP A 62 -8.72 12.35 -0.67
N LEU A 63 -8.75 11.65 0.46
CA LEU A 63 -9.08 12.19 1.77
C LEU A 63 -7.78 12.35 2.58
N ILE A 64 -7.64 13.51 3.21
CA ILE A 64 -6.54 13.86 4.10
C ILE A 64 -7.15 14.41 5.39
N SER A 65 -6.59 14.02 6.52
CA SER A 65 -6.91 14.56 7.83
C SER A 65 -5.82 15.53 8.28
N ASN A 66 -6.20 16.53 9.07
CA ASN A 66 -5.28 17.46 9.71
C ASN A 66 -4.75 16.84 11.02
N ASN A 67 -3.95 15.78 10.89
CA ASN A 67 -3.46 15.02 12.03
C ASN A 67 -2.38 15.80 12.80
N GLU A 68 -2.38 15.65 14.12
CA GLU A 68 -1.35 16.13 15.03
C GLU A 68 -0.49 14.97 15.56
N ALA A 69 0.60 15.29 16.27
CA ALA A 69 1.47 14.29 16.84
C ALA A 69 0.72 13.48 17.91
N GLY A 70 0.66 12.16 17.73
CA GLY A 70 -0.08 11.24 18.60
C GLY A 70 -1.41 10.78 18.01
N ASP A 71 -1.91 11.41 16.94
CA ASP A 71 -3.10 10.93 16.24
C ASP A 71 -2.84 9.59 15.54
N VAL A 72 -3.88 8.76 15.51
CA VAL A 72 -3.83 7.42 14.92
C VAL A 72 -4.85 7.33 13.79
N VAL A 73 -4.42 6.80 12.65
CA VAL A 73 -5.31 6.48 11.53
C VAL A 73 -5.38 4.98 11.37
N PHE A 74 -6.60 4.45 11.41
CA PHE A 74 -6.88 3.06 11.06
C PHE A 74 -7.34 2.99 9.61
N HIS A 75 -6.77 2.07 8.84
CA HIS A 75 -7.25 1.76 7.50
C HIS A 75 -7.23 0.26 7.26
N GLN A 76 -8.13 -0.18 6.39
CA GLN A 76 -8.22 -1.58 5.98
C GLN A 76 -7.11 -1.88 4.94
N TRP A 77 -6.63 -3.13 4.88
CA TRP A 77 -5.45 -3.51 4.07
C TRP A 77 -5.63 -3.35 2.55
N LEU A 78 -6.85 -3.46 2.03
CA LEU A 78 -7.25 -3.20 0.64
C LEU A 78 -7.57 -1.73 0.36
N MET A 79 -7.53 -0.85 1.37
CA MET A 79 -7.77 0.57 1.13
C MET A 79 -6.59 1.19 0.37
N ALA A 80 -6.88 1.74 -0.81
CA ALA A 80 -5.89 2.46 -1.58
C ALA A 80 -5.46 3.72 -0.83
N HIS A 81 -4.16 3.85 -0.58
CA HIS A 81 -3.56 4.94 0.16
C HIS A 81 -2.25 5.39 -0.48
N ALA A 82 -1.84 6.60 -0.17
CA ALA A 82 -0.61 7.20 -0.68
C ALA A 82 -0.05 8.24 0.29
N SER A 83 1.23 8.56 0.14
CA SER A 83 1.88 9.68 0.80
C SER A 83 2.07 10.85 -0.16
N LEU A 84 2.30 12.03 0.41
CA LEU A 84 2.73 13.21 -0.34
C LEU A 84 4.21 13.45 -0.04
N GLY A 85 4.91 14.06 -1.00
CA GLY A 85 6.26 14.58 -0.74
C GLY A 85 6.24 15.62 0.38
N ASN A 86 7.23 15.58 1.26
CA ASN A 86 7.36 16.56 2.33
C ASN A 86 8.09 17.80 1.80
N THR A 87 7.35 18.90 1.63
CA THR A 87 7.86 20.19 1.16
C THR A 87 7.73 21.27 2.23
N ASP A 88 7.72 20.91 3.51
CA ASP A 88 7.65 21.86 4.61
C ASP A 88 8.82 22.86 4.52
N PRO A 89 8.55 24.18 4.43
CA PRO A 89 9.59 25.19 4.23
C PRO A 89 10.50 25.36 5.45
N GLY A 90 10.07 24.91 6.63
CA GLY A 90 10.87 24.90 7.85
C GLY A 90 11.72 23.62 8.02
N GLY A 91 11.69 22.70 7.05
CA GLY A 91 12.42 21.44 7.12
C GLY A 91 11.89 20.49 8.19
N ARG A 92 10.62 20.63 8.62
CA ARG A 92 10.04 19.73 9.62
C ARG A 92 9.93 18.32 9.08
N ILE A 93 10.42 17.35 9.84
CA ILE A 93 10.33 15.93 9.49
C ILE A 93 8.96 15.39 9.89
N ARG A 94 8.30 14.68 8.97
CA ARG A 94 7.12 13.87 9.26
C ARG A 94 7.56 12.45 9.60
N LEU A 95 7.30 12.01 10.82
CA LEU A 95 7.57 10.65 11.28
C LEU A 95 6.25 9.96 11.66
N SER A 96 6.13 8.68 11.31
CA SER A 96 5.00 7.83 11.68
C SER A 96 5.49 6.41 11.96
N ALA A 97 4.83 5.72 12.89
CA ALA A 97 4.99 4.27 13.09
C ALA A 97 3.77 3.54 12.52
N ASP A 98 3.99 2.47 11.79
CA ASP A 98 2.93 1.60 11.24
C ASP A 98 2.82 0.34 12.11
N LEU A 99 1.60 0.01 12.54
CA LEU A 99 1.30 -1.22 13.27
C LEU A 99 0.25 -1.99 12.48
N ARG A 100 0.52 -3.27 12.21
CA ARG A 100 -0.38 -4.13 11.44
C ARG A 100 -1.00 -5.18 12.34
N TYR A 101 -2.31 -5.27 12.29
CA TYR A 101 -3.10 -6.27 13.00
C TYR A 101 -3.59 -7.31 11.99
N ALA A 102 -3.14 -8.55 12.14
CA ALA A 102 -3.57 -9.68 11.33
C ALA A 102 -4.58 -10.54 12.10
N ASP A 103 -5.40 -11.29 11.37
CA ASP A 103 -6.33 -12.24 11.97
C ASP A 103 -5.58 -13.43 12.57
N ARG A 104 -5.80 -13.69 13.86
CA ARG A 104 -5.20 -14.80 14.60
C ARG A 104 -5.63 -16.18 14.07
N GLY A 105 -6.75 -16.26 13.35
CA GLY A 105 -7.21 -17.50 12.73
C GLY A 105 -6.41 -17.94 11.49
N HIS A 106 -5.53 -17.08 10.97
CA HIS A 106 -4.71 -17.35 9.81
C HIS A 106 -3.25 -17.65 10.20
N GLU A 107 -2.53 -18.37 9.34
CA GLU A 107 -1.10 -18.62 9.53
C GLU A 107 -0.33 -17.29 9.56
N TYR A 108 0.71 -17.24 10.41
CA TYR A 108 1.57 -16.08 10.50
C TYR A 108 2.39 -15.95 9.21
N ASP A 109 2.36 -14.76 8.61
CA ASP A 109 3.11 -14.47 7.41
C ASP A 109 4.54 -14.04 7.75
N GLU A 110 5.45 -15.03 7.82
CA GLU A 110 6.86 -14.87 8.19
C GLU A 110 7.63 -13.89 7.28
N ARG A 111 7.10 -13.56 6.09
CA ARG A 111 7.71 -12.56 5.21
C ARG A 111 7.80 -11.17 5.85
N TRP A 112 6.96 -10.88 6.83
CA TRP A 112 6.99 -9.61 7.58
C TRP A 112 7.91 -9.64 8.80
N ASP A 113 8.51 -10.79 9.10
CA ASP A 113 9.37 -11.01 10.27
C ASP A 113 10.85 -11.16 9.87
N GLN A 114 11.35 -10.21 9.08
CA GLN A 114 12.74 -10.24 8.60
C GLN A 114 13.73 -9.66 9.63
N GLY A 115 13.31 -9.56 10.90
CA GLY A 115 14.11 -8.95 11.97
C GLY A 115 14.05 -7.41 11.99
N PRO A 116 14.78 -6.78 12.92
CA PRO A 116 14.85 -5.33 12.99
C PRO A 116 15.57 -4.76 11.76
N TYR A 117 15.12 -3.59 11.31
CA TYR A 117 15.82 -2.80 10.31
C TYR A 117 17.30 -2.65 10.67
N SER A 118 18.16 -2.78 9.67
CA SER A 118 19.57 -2.42 9.78
C SER A 118 19.97 -1.48 8.64
N PRO A 119 20.85 -0.49 8.88
CA PRO A 119 21.45 0.26 7.79
C PRO A 119 22.03 -0.72 6.74
N ASP A 120 21.72 -0.48 5.47
CA ASP A 120 22.13 -1.29 4.32
C ASP A 120 21.45 -2.67 4.14
N ASP A 121 20.28 -2.92 4.77
CA ASP A 121 19.49 -4.15 4.57
C ASP A 121 18.85 -4.30 3.18
N GLY A 122 19.02 -3.30 2.30
CA GLY A 122 18.55 -3.34 0.92
C GLY A 122 17.02 -3.21 0.78
N LEU A 123 16.34 -2.78 1.85
CA LEU A 123 14.96 -2.27 1.80
C LEU A 123 14.90 -0.81 1.36
#